data_AF-A0A7Y5WZS3-F1
#
_entry.id   AF-A0A7Y5WZS3-F1
#
_cell.length_a   1.000
_cell.length_b   1.000
_cell.length_c   1.000
_cell.angle_alpha   90.00
_cell.angle_beta   90.00
_cell.angle_gamma   90.00
#
_symmetry.space_group_name_H-M   'P 1'
#
loop_
_entity.id
_entity.type
_entity.pdbx_description
1 polymer ?
#
loop_
_entity_poly.entity_id
_entity_poly.type
_entity_poly.pdbx_seq_one_letter_code
_entity_poly.pdbx_strand_id
1 'polypeptide(L)'
;MKIIALATSYPRDASDVAGRFVADAVEAVRAQGVDVEVVSPATFPHFGIAYGGGIAQNLRTAPWKLALVPAFVAADARAARAA
;
A
#
# COMPACT_ATOMS: atom_id res chain seq x y z
N MET A 1 -3.06 11.07 19.08
CA MET A 1 -3.78 11.17 17.78
C MET A 1 -3.21 10.08 16.90
N LYS A 2 -4.06 9.25 16.29
CA LYS A 2 -3.63 8.16 15.39
C LYS A 2 -3.86 8.59 13.94
N ILE A 3 -2.87 8.39 13.08
CA ILE A 3 -2.94 8.65 11.64
C ILE A 3 -2.84 7.32 10.90
N ILE A 4 -3.75 7.09 9.95
CA ILE A 4 -3.68 5.96 9.03
C ILE A 4 -3.12 6.46 7.70
N ALA A 5 -1.95 5.95 7.31
CA ALA A 5 -1.31 6.25 6.03
C ALA A 5 -1.64 5.14 5.03
N LEU A 6 -2.49 5.46 4.04
CA LEU A 6 -2.81 4.56 2.93
C LEU A 6 -1.79 4.74 1.80
N ALA A 7 -1.00 3.71 1.53
CA ALA A 7 0.07 3.79 0.54
C ALA A 7 0.23 2.48 -0.24
N THR A 8 -0.27 2.46 -1.47
CA THR A 8 -0.21 1.29 -2.37
C THR A 8 1.19 0.99 -2.92
N SER A 9 2.15 1.87 -2.65
CA SER A 9 3.56 1.75 -3.01
C SER A 9 4.50 1.67 -1.81
N TYR A 10 3.98 1.56 -0.57
CA TYR A 10 4.83 1.52 0.63
C TYR A 10 5.83 0.36 0.56
N PRO A 11 7.12 0.59 0.85
CA PRO A 11 8.16 -0.42 0.69
C PRO A 11 7.94 -1.59 1.65
N ARG A 12 8.18 -2.81 1.18
CA ARG A 12 8.07 -4.04 1.98
C ARG A 12 9.33 -4.29 2.79
N ASP A 13 10.47 -3.92 2.23
CA ASP A 13 11.79 -4.08 2.84
C ASP A 13 12.76 -2.99 2.34
N ALA A 14 14.02 -3.05 2.78
CA ALA A 14 15.03 -2.04 2.46
C ALA A 14 15.45 -2.01 0.98
N SER A 15 15.12 -3.04 0.19
CA SER A 15 15.43 -3.12 -1.23
C SER A 15 14.37 -2.47 -2.12
N ASP A 16 13.16 -2.25 -1.60
CA ASP A 16 12.08 -1.55 -2.32
C ASP A 16 12.38 -0.04 -2.40
N VAL A 17 12.74 0.42 -3.60
CA VAL A 17 12.94 1.85 -3.89
C VAL A 17 11.60 2.58 -3.99
N ALA A 18 10.55 1.90 -4.47
CA ALA A 18 9.22 2.47 -4.59
C ALA A 18 8.66 2.85 -3.22
N GLY A 19 8.08 4.06 -3.13
CA GLY A 19 7.45 4.55 -1.91
C GLY A 19 8.41 4.84 -0.75
N ARG A 20 9.74 4.80 -0.95
CA ARG A 20 10.70 5.09 0.12
C ARG A 20 10.50 6.46 0.74
N PHE A 21 10.21 7.47 -0.08
CA PHE A 21 9.87 8.82 0.40
C PHE A 21 8.64 8.85 1.34
N VAL A 22 7.67 7.93 1.14
CA VAL A 22 6.51 7.79 2.03
C VAL A 22 6.93 7.19 3.35
N ALA A 23 7.79 6.17 3.32
CA ALA A 23 8.36 5.59 4.54
C ALA A 23 9.14 6.64 5.34
N ASP A 24 10.00 7.42 4.67
CA ASP A 24 10.78 8.48 5.31
C ASP A 24 9.87 9.55 5.93
N ALA A 25 8.77 9.93 5.27
CA ALA A 25 7.77 10.83 5.83
C ALA A 25 7.03 10.24 7.04
N VAL A 26 6.64 8.96 6.98
CA VAL A 26 6.01 8.26 8.11
C VAL A 26 6.93 8.23 9.32
N GLU A 27 8.20 7.88 9.13
CA GLU A 27 9.19 7.84 10.21
C GLU A 27 9.45 9.23 10.80
N ALA A 28 9.52 10.27 9.96
CA ALA A 28 9.65 11.65 10.43
C ALA A 28 8.45 12.09 11.30
N VAL A 29 7.23 11.67 10.95
CA VAL A 29 6.03 11.96 11.75
C VAL A 29 6.01 11.15 13.04
N ARG A 30 6.38 9.86 13.00
CA ARG A 30 6.51 9.01 14.20
C ARG A 30 7.53 9.57 15.18
N ALA A 31 8.64 10.11 14.70
CA ALA A 31 9.67 10.74 15.53
C ALA A 31 9.15 11.96 16.32
N GLN A 32 8.03 12.56 15.92
CA GLN A 32 7.34 13.63 16.67
C GLN A 32 6.35 13.10 17.72
N GLY A 33 6.36 11.79 17.99
CA GLY A 33 5.46 11.14 18.97
C GLY A 33 4.05 10.89 18.46
N VAL A 34 3.82 10.97 17.15
CA VAL A 34 2.52 10.66 16.54
C VAL A 34 2.44 9.18 16.22
N ASP A 35 1.33 8.55 16.61
CA ASP A 35 1.04 7.16 16.23
C ASP A 35 0.59 7.12 14.76
N VAL A 36 1.40 6.47 13.93
CA VAL A 36 1.12 6.29 12.50
C VAL A 36 1.06 4.81 12.20
N GLU A 37 -0.07 4.35 11.67
CA GLU A 37 -0.21 3.01 11.12
C GLU A 37 -0.25 3.09 9.58
N VAL A 38 0.47 2.19 8.92
CA VAL A 38 0.54 2.14 7.47
C VAL A 38 -0.27 0.96 6.97
N VAL A 39 -1.23 1.24 6.10
CA VAL A 39 -1.95 0.21 5.35
C VAL A 39 -1.41 0.21 3.93
N SER A 40 -0.93 -0.96 3.52
CA SER A 40 -0.32 -1.14 2.20
C SER A 40 -0.66 -2.53 1.67
N PRO A 41 -0.41 -2.81 0.39
CA PRO A 41 -0.68 -4.12 -0.21
C PRO A 41 0.12 -5.26 0.44
N ALA A 42 1.10 -4.98 1.31
CA ALA A 42 1.74 -5.98 2.16
C ALA A 42 0.84 -6.50 3.29
N THR A 43 -0.21 -5.75 3.67
CA THR A 43 -1.09 -6.05 4.81
C THR A 43 -2.47 -6.58 4.41
N PHE A 44 -2.78 -6.64 3.12
CA PHE A 44 -4.06 -7.15 2.62
C PHE A 44 -3.88 -7.88 1.28
N PRO A 45 -4.81 -8.78 0.89
CA PRO A 45 -4.70 -9.50 -0.37
C PRO A 45 -4.82 -8.54 -1.55
N HIS A 46 -3.70 -8.34 -2.26
CA HIS A 46 -3.62 -7.41 -3.38
C HIS A 46 -3.72 -8.07 -4.76
N PHE A 47 -3.93 -9.40 -4.79
CA PHE A 47 -4.19 -10.20 -6.01
C PHE A 47 -3.15 -10.05 -7.12
N GLY A 48 -1.91 -9.71 -6.77
CA GLY A 48 -0.86 -9.41 -7.74
C GLY A 48 -1.14 -8.17 -8.61
N ILE A 49 -1.99 -7.26 -8.14
CA ILE A 49 -2.27 -5.95 -8.76
C ILE A 49 -1.20 -4.94 -8.33
N ALA A 50 -0.89 -4.86 -7.03
CA ALA A 50 0.19 -4.01 -6.52
C ALA A 50 1.60 -4.64 -6.64
N TYR A 51 2.63 -3.82 -6.35
CA TYR A 51 4.07 -4.15 -6.43
C TYR A 51 4.57 -4.53 -7.83
N GLY A 52 5.81 -5.01 -7.95
CA GLY A 52 6.43 -5.36 -9.23
C GLY A 52 6.58 -4.15 -10.15
N GLY A 53 5.98 -4.18 -11.35
CA GLY A 53 5.98 -3.04 -12.28
C GLY A 53 5.02 -1.90 -11.89
N GLY A 54 4.28 -2.06 -10.78
CA GLY A 54 3.23 -1.15 -10.35
C GLY A 54 1.86 -1.48 -10.94
N ILE A 55 0.81 -0.90 -10.35
CA ILE A 55 -0.59 -1.24 -10.65
C ILE A 55 -0.90 -1.14 -12.15
N ALA A 56 -0.55 -0.01 -12.78
CA ALA A 56 -0.83 0.22 -14.19
C ALA A 56 -0.13 -0.81 -15.10
N GLN A 57 1.14 -1.12 -14.83
CA GLN A 57 1.89 -2.08 -15.64
C GLN A 57 1.37 -3.50 -15.42
N ASN A 58 1.08 -3.89 -14.18
CA ASN A 58 0.57 -5.22 -13.86
C ASN A 58 -0.80 -5.48 -14.51
N LEU A 59 -1.67 -4.47 -14.56
CA LEU A 59 -2.95 -4.54 -15.26
C LEU A 59 -2.77 -4.57 -16.77
N ARG A 60 -1.80 -3.84 -17.33
CA ARG A 60 -1.48 -3.89 -18.77
C ARG A 60 -0.96 -5.26 -19.19
N THR A 61 -0.08 -5.88 -18.39
CA THR A 61 0.49 -7.20 -18.68
C THR A 61 -0.53 -8.33 -18.47
N ALA A 62 -1.49 -8.16 -17.56
CA ALA A 62 -2.51 -9.15 -17.26
C ALA A 62 -3.91 -8.50 -17.16
N PRO A 63 -4.54 -8.14 -18.30
CA PRO A 63 -5.78 -7.37 -18.32
C PRO A 63 -6.97 -8.08 -17.67
N TRP A 64 -6.95 -9.41 -17.59
CA TRP A 64 -7.97 -10.18 -16.86
C TRP A 64 -8.02 -9.82 -15.36
N LYS A 65 -6.93 -9.29 -14.78
CA LYS A 65 -6.91 -8.81 -13.38
C LYS A 65 -7.78 -7.56 -13.16
N LEU A 66 -8.25 -6.88 -14.22
CA LEU A 66 -9.23 -5.80 -14.08
C LEU A 66 -10.50 -6.29 -13.36
N ALA A 67 -10.89 -7.55 -13.55
CA ALA A 67 -12.02 -8.16 -12.84
C ALA A 67 -11.79 -8.26 -11.31
N LEU A 68 -10.53 -8.23 -10.85
CA LEU A 68 -10.15 -8.31 -9.44
C LEU A 68 -9.97 -6.93 -8.78
N VAL A 69 -10.02 -5.84 -9.54
CA VAL A 69 -9.86 -4.48 -9.01
C VAL A 69 -10.91 -4.13 -7.94
N PRO A 70 -12.21 -4.45 -8.11
CA PRO A 70 -13.18 -4.21 -7.04
C PRO A 70 -12.84 -4.95 -5.74
N ALA A 71 -12.36 -6.20 -5.84
CA ALA A 71 -11.94 -6.98 -4.68
C ALA A 71 -10.69 -6.38 -4.00
N PHE A 72 -9.73 -5.89 -4.79
CA PHE A 72 -8.56 -5.16 -4.30
C PHE A 72 -8.96 -3.91 -3.50
N VAL A 73 -9.84 -3.07 -4.07
CA VAL A 73 -10.31 -1.84 -3.39
C VAL A 73 -11.11 -2.18 -2.13
N ALA A 74 -11.92 -3.22 -2.15
CA ALA A 74 -12.67 -3.67 -0.97
C ALA A 74 -11.73 -4.19 0.14
N ALA A 75 -10.67 -4.91 -0.21
CA ALA A 75 -9.67 -5.39 0.74
C ALA A 75 -8.89 -4.22 1.38
N ASP A 76 -8.45 -3.25 0.57
CA ASP A 76 -7.78 -2.03 1.04
C ASP A 76 -8.69 -1.23 1.98
N ALA A 77 -9.93 -0.96 1.55
CA ALA A 77 -10.92 -0.25 2.37
C ALA A 77 -11.24 -0.98 3.69
N ARG A 78 -11.29 -2.32 3.68
CA ARG A 78 -11.49 -3.11 4.90
C ARG A 78 -10.28 -3.02 5.82
N ALA A 79 -9.06 -3.10 5.29
CA ALA A 79 -7.84 -2.97 6.08
C ALA A 79 -7.73 -1.57 6.69
N ALA A 80 -8.00 -0.53 5.90
CA ALA A 80 -8.03 0.87 6.34
C ALA A 80 -9.04 1.13 7.47
N ARG A 81 -10.19 0.43 7.47
CA ARG A 81 -11.21 0.54 8.53
C ARG A 81 -10.89 -0.26 9.79
N ALA A 82 -10.01 -1.25 9.67
CA ALA A 82 -9.61 -2.11 10.78
C ALA A 82 -8.36 -1.59 11.53
N ALA A 83 -7.60 -0.71 10.87
CA ALA A 83 -6.50 0.06 11.42
C ALA A 83 -7.04 1.25 12.26
#